data_AF-A0A1G8RNY1-F1
#
_entry.id   AF-A0A1G8RNY1-F1
#
_cell.length_a   1.000
_cell.length_b   1.000
_cell.length_c   1.000
_cell.angle_alpha   90.00
_cell.angle_beta   90.00
_cell.angle_gamma   90.00
#
_symmetry.space_group_name_H-M   'P 1'
#
loop_
_entity.id
_entity.type
_entity.pdbx_description
1 polymer ?
#
loop_
_entity_poly.entity_id
_entity_poly.type
_entity_poly.pdbx_seq_one_letter_code
_entity_poly.pdbx_strand_id
1 'polypeptide(L)'
;MGIISPFLSPEALVQLTKGLDPSECWLLSRAEELAPMPPDVLARFGQVMVLDDLAETEDGEEASAALGLHAKVFVTERYPRSESTTDLTVGSGNATAAPPAERQQC
;
A
#
# COMPACT_ATOMS: atom_id res chain seq x y z
N MET A 1 4.94 -5.09 -8.28
CA MET A 1 3.80 -4.84 -7.38
C MET A 1 4.02 -3.52 -6.67
N GLY A 2 3.14 -2.55 -6.90
CA GLY A 2 3.14 -1.27 -6.20
C GLY A 2 2.02 -1.19 -5.18
N ILE A 3 2.33 -0.76 -3.96
CA ILE A 3 1.35 -0.58 -2.89
C ILE A 3 1.39 0.87 -2.40
N ILE A 4 0.25 1.55 -2.47
CA ILE A 4 0.04 2.88 -1.89
C ILE A 4 -1.10 2.77 -0.89
N SER A 5 -0.84 2.96 0.40
CA SER A 5 -1.87 2.84 1.45
C SER A 5 -1.54 3.66 2.71
N PRO A 6 -2.50 4.40 3.30
CA PRO A 6 -2.31 5.14 4.56
C PRO A 6 -2.19 4.26 5.79
N PHE A 7 -2.69 3.03 5.73
CA PHE A 7 -2.67 2.08 6.84
C PHE A 7 -2.15 0.74 6.33
N LEU A 8 -1.29 0.12 7.13
CA LEU A 8 -0.62 -1.12 6.75
C LEU A 8 -0.87 -2.18 7.83
N SER A 9 -1.00 -3.44 7.41
CA SER A 9 -0.79 -4.57 8.33
C SER A 9 0.31 -5.49 7.78
N PRO A 10 1.21 -6.00 8.64
CA PRO A 10 2.26 -6.92 8.23
C PRO A 10 1.74 -8.11 7.42
N GLU A 11 0.63 -8.70 7.86
CA GLU A 11 0.04 -9.90 7.25
C GLU A 11 -0.44 -9.62 5.83
N ALA A 12 -1.07 -8.46 5.60
CA ALA A 12 -1.52 -8.07 4.27
C ALA A 12 -0.34 -7.85 3.32
N LEU A 13 0.72 -7.17 3.76
CA LEU A 13 1.92 -6.96 2.94
C LEU A 13 2.58 -8.29 2.57
N VAL A 14 2.67 -9.23 3.52
CA VAL A 14 3.19 -10.58 3.25
C VAL A 14 2.34 -11.34 2.23
N GLN A 15 1.01 -11.26 2.32
CA GLN A 15 0.13 -11.93 1.36
C GLN A 15 0.20 -11.29 -0.03
N LEU A 16 0.19 -9.95 -0.11
CA LEU A 16 0.22 -9.21 -1.37
C LEU A 16 1.53 -9.38 -2.15
N THR A 17 2.64 -9.59 -1.44
CA THR A 17 3.97 -9.78 -2.04
C THR A 17 4.37 -11.25 -2.18
N LYS A 18 3.50 -12.19 -1.83
CA LYS A 18 3.82 -13.62 -1.81
C LYS A 18 4.22 -14.12 -3.21
N GLY A 19 5.44 -14.66 -3.31
CA GLY A 19 5.97 -15.25 -4.54
C GLY A 19 6.46 -14.23 -5.57
N LEU A 20 6.54 -12.94 -5.20
CA LEU A 20 7.12 -11.89 -6.02
C LEU A 20 8.58 -11.66 -5.63
N ASP A 21 9.39 -11.22 -6.59
CA ASP A 21 10.75 -10.74 -6.32
C ASP A 21 10.67 -9.38 -5.59
N PRO A 22 11.40 -9.18 -4.48
CA PRO A 22 11.47 -7.89 -3.81
C PRO A 22 11.87 -6.73 -4.73
N SER A 23 12.75 -6.92 -5.72
CA SER A 23 13.17 -5.84 -6.62
C SER A 23 12.03 -5.29 -7.48
N GLU A 24 11.00 -6.11 -7.70
CA GLU A 24 9.80 -5.76 -8.46
C GLU A 24 8.70 -5.15 -7.57
N CYS A 25 8.96 -5.01 -6.26
CA CYS A 25 7.99 -4.54 -5.27
C CYS A 25 8.37 -3.17 -4.70
N TRP A 26 7.40 -2.25 -4.65
CA TRP A 26 7.57 -0.95 -4.00
C TRP A 26 6.37 -0.58 -3.11
N LEU A 27 6.66 0.12 -2.02
CA LEU A 27 5.69 0.52 -1.00
C LEU A 27 5.78 2.04 -0.77
N LEU A 28 4.63 2.72 -0.80
CA LEU A 28 4.47 4.11 -0.39
C LEU A 28 3.44 4.21 0.74
N SER A 29 3.84 4.76 1.88
CA SER A 29 2.96 4.95 3.02
C SER A 29 3.39 6.14 3.90
N ARG A 30 2.76 6.29 5.06
CA ARG A 30 3.06 7.32 6.06
C ARG A 30 4.22 6.89 6.96
N ALA A 31 4.96 7.86 7.49
CA ALA A 31 6.09 7.60 8.36
C ALA A 31 5.69 6.79 9.61
N GLU A 32 4.53 7.09 10.19
CA GLU A 32 4.02 6.47 11.43
C GLU A 32 3.62 5.00 11.24
N GLU A 33 3.24 4.60 10.03
CA GLU A 33 2.91 3.20 9.72
C GLU A 33 4.16 2.39 9.37
N LEU A 34 5.17 3.04 8.79
CA LEU A 34 6.43 2.39 8.40
C LEU A 34 7.37 2.22 9.60
N ALA A 35 7.37 3.16 10.55
CA ALA A 35 8.23 3.12 11.74
C ALA A 35 8.07 1.86 12.61
N PRO A 36 6.85 1.37 12.92
CA PRO A 36 6.66 0.14 13.69
C PRO A 36 6.75 -1.14 12.86
N MET A 37 6.95 -1.05 11.54
CA MET A 37 6.89 -2.22 10.65
C MET A 37 8.07 -3.17 10.88
N PRO A 38 7.85 -4.49 10.94
CA PRO A 38 8.94 -5.45 11.07
C PRO A 38 9.93 -5.36 9.89
N PRO A 39 11.26 -5.37 10.15
CA PRO A 39 12.26 -5.24 9.08
C PRO A 39 12.18 -6.31 8.01
N ASP A 40 11.78 -7.54 8.37
CA ASP A 40 11.60 -8.64 7.42
C ASP A 40 10.41 -8.40 6.48
N VAL A 41 9.40 -7.65 6.91
CA VAL A 41 8.26 -7.24 6.08
C VAL A 41 8.69 -6.16 5.10
N LEU A 42 9.45 -5.16 5.56
CA LEU A 42 9.99 -4.11 4.68
C LEU A 42 10.99 -4.67 3.66
N ALA A 43 11.77 -5.70 4.02
CA ALA A 43 12.70 -6.36 3.11
C ALA A 43 12.04 -7.07 1.91
N ARG A 44 10.71 -7.18 1.90
CA ARG A 44 9.93 -7.68 0.74
C ARG A 44 9.75 -6.63 -0.36
N PHE A 45 10.21 -5.40 -0.13
CA PHE A 45 10.13 -4.30 -1.08
C PHE A 45 11.54 -3.80 -1.41
N GLY A 46 11.85 -3.71 -2.70
CA GLY A 46 13.11 -3.13 -3.19
C GLY A 46 13.15 -1.61 -3.00
N GLN A 47 11.98 -0.98 -2.86
CA GLN A 47 11.85 0.44 -2.54
C GLN A 47 10.74 0.67 -1.52
N VAL A 48 11.05 1.40 -0.45
CA VAL A 48 10.10 1.89 0.55
C VAL A 48 10.18 3.41 0.55
N MET A 49 9.05 4.05 0.29
CA MET A 49 8.92 5.50 0.18
C MET A 49 7.97 6.01 1.25
N VAL A 50 8.28 7.19 1.78
CA VAL A 50 7.48 7.90 2.78
C VAL A 50 6.89 9.12 2.11
N LEU A 51 5.59 9.37 2.28
CA LEU A 51 5.00 10.64 1.86
C LEU A 51 5.58 11.76 2.75
N ASP A 52 6.09 12.83 2.13
CA ASP A 52 6.55 14.01 2.87
C ASP A 52 5.35 14.88 3.25
N ASP A 53 5.18 15.15 4.55
CA ASP A 53 4.11 16.00 5.10
C ASP A 53 4.17 17.44 4.54
N LEU A 54 5.30 17.88 3.99
CA LEU A 54 5.41 19.19 3.35
C LEU A 54 4.75 19.25 1.96
N ALA A 55 4.43 18.11 1.34
CA ALA A 55 3.62 18.05 0.11
C ALA A 55 2.14 18.42 0.36
N GLU A 56 1.76 18.71 1.61
CA GLU A 56 0.40 19.01 2.05
C GLU A 56 0.02 20.51 1.99
N THR A 57 0.96 21.41 1.66
CA THR A 57 0.74 22.87 1.74
C THR A 57 0.95 23.59 0.42
N GLU A 58 0.10 23.35 -0.58
CA GLU A 58 0.11 24.11 -1.85
C GLU A 58 -1.25 24.62 -2.35
N ASP A 59 -2.25 24.84 -1.48
CA ASP A 59 -3.21 25.94 -1.73
C ASP A 59 -3.90 26.39 -0.44
N GLY A 60 -4.09 27.70 -0.29
CA GLY A 60 -4.57 28.37 0.92
C GLY A 60 -6.06 28.19 1.19
N GLU A 61 -6.61 26.99 1.09
CA GLU A 61 -7.98 26.67 1.48
C GLU A 61 -8.00 25.87 2.79
N GLU A 62 -8.92 26.27 3.68
CA GLU A 62 -9.10 25.74 5.04
C GLU A 62 -8.93 24.22 5.12
N ALA A 63 -8.06 23.78 6.03
CA ALA A 63 -7.71 22.40 6.34
C ALA A 63 -8.95 21.51 6.59
N SER A 64 -9.51 20.99 5.51
CA SER A 64 -10.48 19.90 5.51
C SER A 64 -9.77 18.62 5.97
N ALA A 65 -10.51 17.68 6.56
CA ALA A 65 -10.05 16.37 7.06
C ALA A 65 -9.52 15.40 5.97
N ALA A 66 -9.04 15.94 4.84
CA ALA A 66 -8.45 15.28 3.69
C ALA A 66 -6.93 15.53 3.57
N LEU A 67 -6.29 16.02 4.64
CA LEU A 67 -4.83 16.13 4.75
C LEU A 67 -4.24 14.73 5.03
N GLY A 68 -3.37 14.26 4.13
CA GLY A 68 -2.66 12.97 4.24
C GLY A 68 -2.89 11.99 3.07
N LEU A 69 -2.15 10.87 3.06
CA LEU A 69 -2.24 9.82 2.03
C LEU A 69 -3.61 9.10 2.04
N HIS A 70 -4.66 9.62 1.40
CA HIS A 70 -5.98 8.95 1.42
C HIS A 70 -6.18 7.89 0.32
N ALA A 71 -5.34 7.86 -0.70
CA ALA A 71 -5.41 6.93 -1.82
C ALA A 71 -5.07 5.50 -1.39
N LYS A 72 -5.81 4.52 -1.92
CA LYS A 72 -5.49 3.09 -1.77
C LYS A 72 -5.47 2.48 -3.15
N VAL A 73 -4.26 2.20 -3.61
CA VAL A 73 -4.00 1.72 -4.98
C VAL A 73 -3.04 0.55 -4.93
N PHE A 74 -3.43 -0.53 -5.61
CA PHE A 74 -2.57 -1.68 -5.87
C PHE A 74 -2.26 -1.72 -7.36
N VAL A 75 -0.97 -1.71 -7.69
CA VAL A 75 -0.49 -1.73 -9.07
C VAL A 75 0.15 -3.09 -9.35
N THR A 76 -0.42 -3.84 -10.28
CA THR A 76 0.09 -5.14 -10.72
C THR A 76 0.40 -5.10 -12.20
N GLU A 77 1.64 -5.45 -12.55
CA GLU A 77 2.00 -5.66 -13.94
C GLU A 77 1.96 -7.15 -14.25
N ARG A 78 1.29 -7.51 -15.34
CA ARG A 78 1.30 -8.87 -15.87
C ARG A 78 2.02 -8.86 -17.21
N TYR A 79 3.02 -9.72 -17.31
CA TYR A 79 3.79 -9.95 -18.54
C TYR A 79 3.42 -11.32 -19.15
N PRO A 80 2.26 -11.48 -19.80
CA PRO A 80 2.14 -12.51 -20.83
C PRO A 80 2.92 -12.02 -22.07
N ARG A 81 3.80 -12.86 -22.63
CA ARG A 81 4.68 -12.49 -23.76
C ARG A 81 3.97 -11.68 -24.85
N SER A 82 4.69 -10.68 -25.36
CA SER A 82 4.36 -9.72 -26.44
C SER A 82 3.44 -8.55 -26.11
N GLU A 83 2.65 -8.58 -25.03
CA GLU A 83 1.80 -7.46 -24.62
C GLU A 83 1.77 -7.34 -23.09
N SER A 84 2.34 -6.26 -22.54
CA SER A 84 2.33 -5.98 -21.10
C SER A 84 1.01 -5.29 -20.72
N THR A 85 0.34 -5.80 -19.69
CA THR A 85 -0.86 -5.16 -19.12
C THR A 85 -0.58 -4.70 -17.70
N THR A 86 -0.84 -3.43 -17.42
CA THR A 86 -0.81 -2.86 -16.06
C THR A 86 -2.23 -2.80 -15.51
N ASP A 87 -2.51 -3.61 -14.51
CA ASP A 87 -3.78 -3.61 -13.79
C ASP A 87 -3.66 -2.68 -12.57
N LEU A 88 -4.55 -1.68 -12.48
CA LEU A 88 -4.68 -0.81 -11.31
C LEU A 88 -5.97 -1.16 -10.55
N THR A 89 -5.85 -1.50 -9.28
CA THR A 89 -6.98 -1.65 -8.37
C THR A 89 -7.03 -0.44 -7.45
N VAL A 90 -8.06 0.40 -7.61
CA VAL A 90 -8.29 1.61 -6.80
C VAL A 90 -9.53 1.39 -5.94
N GLY A 91 -9.46 1.69 -4.64
CA GLY A 91 -10.61 1.50 -3.76
C GLY A 91 -10.48 2.19 -2.40
N SER A 92 -11.43 1.89 -1.51
CA SER A 92 -11.43 2.36 -0.12
C SER A 92 -10.78 1.36 0.86
N GLY A 93 -10.38 0.18 0.39
CA GLY A 93 -9.75 -0.87 1.20
C GLY A 93 -8.24 -0.65 1.38
N ASN A 94 -7.79 -0.56 2.63
CA ASN A 94 -6.37 -0.44 2.96
C ASN A 94 -5.61 -1.75 2.72
N ALA A 95 -4.28 -1.67 2.68
CA ALA A 95 -3.39 -2.83 2.73
C ALA A 95 -3.33 -3.44 4.15
N THR A 96 -4.49 -3.84 4.67
CA THR A 96 -4.67 -4.45 5.99
C THR A 96 -5.34 -5.80 5.86
N ALA A 97 -5.02 -6.76 6.74
CA ALA A 97 -5.72 -8.03 6.77
C ALA A 97 -7.22 -7.76 7.00
N ALA A 98 -8.08 -8.48 6.27
CA ALA A 98 -9.50 -8.50 6.60
C ALA A 98 -9.65 -9.01 8.04
N PRO A 99 -10.53 -8.41 8.86
CA PRO A 99 -10.85 -9.01 10.15
C PRO A 99 -11.30 -10.46 9.91
N PRO A 100 -10.92 -11.42 10.77
CA PRO A 100 -11.37 -12.79 10.63
C PRO A 100 -12.89 -12.80 10.53
N ALA A 101 -13.42 -13.41 9.46
CA ALA A 101 -14.86 -13.49 9.24
C ALA A 101 -15.50 -14.14 10.46
N GLU A 102 -16.30 -13.36 11.19
CA GLU A 102 -17.13 -13.88 12.26
C GLU A 102 -18.06 -14.90 11.60
N ARG A 103 -17.91 -16.18 11.96
CA ARG A 103 -18.84 -17.21 11.50
C ARG A 103 -20.20 -16.88 12.11
N GLN A 104 -21.03 -16.15 11.36
CA GLN A 104 -22.45 -16.08 11.63
C GLN A 104 -22.99 -17.50 11.48
N GLN A 105 -23.19 -18.16 12.62
CA GLN A 105 -24.03 -19.34 12.72
C GLN A 105 -25.46 -18.86 12.50
N CYS A 106 -26.01 -19.19 11.34
CA CYS A 106 -27.44 -19.31 11.10
C CYS A 106 -27.73 -20.77 10.77
#